data_AF-A0A9W4M7A3-F1
#
_entry.id   AF-A0A9W4M7A3-F1
#
_cell.length_a   1.000
_cell.length_b   1.000
_cell.length_c   1.000
_cell.angle_alpha   90.00
_cell.angle_beta   90.00
_cell.angle_gamma   90.00
#
_symmetry.space_group_name_H-M   'P 1'
#
loop_
_entity.id
_entity.type
_entity.pdbx_description
1 polymer ?
#
loop_
_entity_poly.entity_id
_entity_poly.type
_entity_poly.pdbx_seq_one_letter_code
_entity_poly.pdbx_strand_id
1 'polypeptide(L)'
;MLGALIAQLDRPELAAQVLDTLDPDLAIAIEMRAADASMATADFVAGAVRAFIDSADDDLWFQMLTVIRKAHDPGLTAVQTILKWVATERQGAA
;
A
#
# COMPACT_ATOMS: atom_id res chain seq x y z
N MET A 1 11.38 8.95 -13.12
CA MET A 1 11.15 9.04 -11.65
C MET A 1 9.98 8.17 -11.22
N LEU A 2 8.79 8.28 -11.83
CA LEU A 2 7.64 7.41 -11.52
C LEU A 2 7.90 5.92 -11.78
N GLY A 3 8.49 5.57 -12.94
CA GLY A 3 8.82 4.17 -13.26
C GLY A 3 9.83 3.52 -12.30
N ALA A 4 10.70 4.31 -11.66
CA ALA A 4 11.63 3.80 -10.65
C ALA A 4 10.92 3.54 -9.31
N LEU A 5 9.90 4.35 -8.98
CA LEU A 5 9.05 4.14 -7.81
C LEU A 5 8.18 2.90 -8.00
N ILE A 6 7.51 2.76 -9.15
CA ILE A 6 6.73 1.56 -9.49
C ILE A 6 7.61 0.30 -9.42
N ALA A 7 8.83 0.35 -9.97
CA ALA A 7 9.78 -0.76 -9.90
C ALA A 7 10.37 -1.03 -8.49
N GLN A 8 10.22 -0.10 -7.54
CA GLN A 8 10.49 -0.35 -6.12
C GLN A 8 9.27 -0.97 -5.44
N LEU A 9 8.07 -0.47 -5.73
CA LEU A 9 6.81 -0.95 -5.17
C LEU A 9 6.50 -2.40 -5.57
N ASP A 10 6.96 -2.85 -6.73
CA ASP A 10 6.81 -4.23 -7.21
C ASP A 10 7.82 -5.21 -6.57
N ARG A 11 8.64 -4.77 -5.61
CA ARG A 11 9.64 -5.63 -4.96
C ARG A 11 9.06 -6.33 -3.73
N PRO A 12 9.09 -7.66 -3.67
CA PRO A 12 8.58 -8.42 -2.53
C PRO A 12 9.37 -8.16 -1.23
N GLU A 13 10.65 -7.79 -1.32
CA GLU A 13 11.47 -7.45 -0.14
C GLU A 13 10.99 -6.16 0.54
N LEU A 14 10.40 -5.24 -0.22
CA LEU A 14 9.80 -4.02 0.31
C LEU A 14 8.50 -4.33 1.06
N ALA A 15 7.69 -5.26 0.57
CA ALA A 15 6.49 -5.70 1.27
C ALA A 15 6.80 -6.29 2.67
N ALA A 16 7.89 -7.04 2.80
CA ALA A 16 8.33 -7.57 4.09
C ALA A 16 8.81 -6.47 5.05
N GLN A 17 9.64 -5.52 4.57
CA GLN A 17 10.10 -4.39 5.39
C GLN A 17 8.95 -3.43 5.77
N VAL A 18 7.92 -3.35 4.94
CA VAL A 18 6.72 -2.56 5.24
C VAL A 18 5.98 -3.16 6.42
N LEU A 19 5.83 -4.48 6.50
CA LEU A 19 5.20 -5.16 7.64
C LEU A 19 5.89 -4.83 8.97
N ASP A 20 7.21 -4.75 8.99
CA ASP A 20 7.98 -4.42 10.20
C ASP A 20 7.88 -2.93 10.61
N THR A 21 7.46 -2.06 9.70
CA THR A 21 7.39 -0.60 9.91
C THR A 21 5.95 -0.06 9.92
N LEU A 22 4.98 -0.96 9.76
CA LEU A 22 3.57 -0.64 9.78
C LEU A 22 3.13 -0.25 11.19
N ASP A 23 2.23 0.71 11.25
CA ASP A 23 1.52 1.02 12.48
C ASP A 23 0.78 -0.25 12.97
N PRO A 24 0.84 -0.61 14.26
CA PRO A 24 0.22 -1.83 14.78
C PRO A 24 -1.27 -1.96 14.45
N ASP A 25 -2.02 -0.86 14.48
CA ASP A 25 -3.47 -0.87 14.19
C ASP A 25 -3.72 -1.15 12.70
N LEU A 26 -2.84 -0.62 11.84
CA LEU A 26 -2.90 -0.84 10.40
C LEU A 26 -2.47 -2.28 10.05
N ALA A 27 -1.45 -2.82 10.72
CA ALA A 27 -1.04 -4.22 10.54
C ALA A 27 -2.19 -5.18 10.85
N ILE A 28 -2.88 -4.98 11.99
CA ILE A 28 -4.07 -5.77 12.36
C ILE A 28 -5.17 -5.64 11.29
N ALA A 29 -5.44 -4.42 10.82
CA ALA A 29 -6.45 -4.22 9.78
C ALA A 29 -6.10 -4.97 8.49
N ILE A 30 -4.84 -4.95 8.06
CA ILE A 30 -4.37 -5.68 6.87
C ILE A 30 -4.47 -7.19 7.08
N GLU A 31 -4.05 -7.70 8.23
CA GLU A 31 -4.16 -9.13 8.56
C GLU A 31 -5.61 -9.62 8.53
N MET A 32 -6.54 -8.84 9.09
CA MET A 32 -7.97 -9.16 9.01
C MET A 32 -8.47 -9.21 7.57
N ARG A 33 -8.05 -8.26 6.72
CA ARG A 33 -8.43 -8.24 5.29
C ARG A 33 -7.82 -9.38 4.51
N ALA A 34 -6.57 -9.73 4.78
CA ALA A 34 -5.91 -10.87 4.16
C ALA A 34 -6.63 -12.18 4.55
N ALA A 35 -7.02 -12.31 5.83
CA ALA A 35 -7.80 -13.45 6.31
C ALA A 35 -9.19 -13.53 5.65
N ASP A 36 -9.91 -12.40 5.53
CA ASP A 36 -11.20 -12.32 4.82
C ASP A 36 -11.07 -12.74 3.35
N ALA A 37 -9.94 -12.40 2.72
CA ALA A 37 -9.62 -12.79 1.35
C ALA A 37 -9.03 -14.22 1.22
N SER A 38 -8.84 -14.94 2.33
CA SER A 38 -8.14 -16.23 2.38
C SER A 38 -6.74 -16.19 1.75
N MET A 39 -6.04 -15.07 1.90
CA MET A 39 -4.69 -14.82 1.38
C MET A 39 -3.69 -14.70 2.53
N ALA A 40 -2.42 -15.00 2.28
CA ALA A 40 -1.36 -14.61 3.20
C ALA A 40 -1.21 -13.09 3.22
N THR A 41 -0.86 -12.50 4.37
CA THR A 41 -0.70 -11.05 4.52
C THR A 41 0.29 -10.47 3.51
N ALA A 42 1.39 -11.17 3.24
CA ALA A 42 2.39 -10.75 2.25
C ALA A 42 1.81 -10.71 0.82
N ASP A 43 1.03 -11.72 0.44
CA ASP A 43 0.37 -11.78 -0.88
C ASP A 43 -0.71 -10.71 -1.00
N PHE A 44 -1.46 -10.45 0.08
CA PHE A 44 -2.46 -9.40 0.12
C PHE A 44 -1.82 -8.01 -0.05
N VAL A 45 -0.71 -7.74 0.65
CA VAL A 45 0.04 -6.48 0.53
C VAL A 45 0.55 -6.30 -0.91
N ALA A 46 1.20 -7.32 -1.47
CA ALA A 46 1.71 -7.25 -2.84
C ALA A 46 0.57 -7.06 -3.85
N GLY A 47 -0.54 -7.77 -3.67
CA GLY A 47 -1.74 -7.63 -4.51
C GLY A 47 -2.38 -6.25 -4.40
N ALA A 48 -2.48 -5.69 -3.19
CA ALA A 48 -3.03 -4.36 -2.93
C ALA A 48 -2.20 -3.25 -3.60
N VAL A 49 -0.86 -3.34 -3.51
CA VAL A 49 0.05 -2.41 -4.17
C VAL A 49 -0.10 -2.48 -5.69
N ARG A 50 -0.15 -3.70 -6.25
CA ARG A 50 -0.32 -3.89 -7.68
C ARG A 50 -1.67 -3.41 -8.19
N ALA A 51 -2.74 -3.76 -7.49
CA ALA A 51 -4.10 -3.31 -7.82
C ALA A 51 -4.17 -1.78 -7.83
N PHE A 52 -3.57 -1.12 -6.83
CA PHE A 52 -3.48 0.33 -6.81
C PHE A 52 -2.72 0.88 -8.02
N ILE A 53 -1.56 0.32 -8.38
CA ILE A 53 -0.81 0.79 -9.55
C ILE A 53 -1.62 0.64 -10.84
N ASP A 54 -2.38 -0.45 -10.96
CA ASP A 54 -3.17 -0.77 -12.15
C ASP A 54 -4.48 0.04 -12.22
N SER A 55 -5.05 0.48 -11.09
CA SER A 55 -6.38 1.12 -11.02
C SER A 55 -6.37 2.58 -10.56
N ALA A 56 -5.26 3.11 -10.04
CA ALA A 56 -5.21 4.46 -9.52
C ALA A 56 -5.42 5.49 -10.65
N ASP A 57 -6.37 6.38 -10.42
CA ASP A 57 -6.62 7.53 -11.29
C ASP A 57 -5.64 8.68 -10.99
N ASP A 58 -5.64 9.69 -11.86
CA ASP A 58 -4.73 10.83 -11.74
C ASP A 58 -4.85 11.53 -10.38
N ASP A 59 -6.04 11.60 -9.80
CA ASP A 59 -6.29 12.24 -8.51
C ASP A 59 -5.64 11.48 -7.35
N LEU A 60 -5.78 10.15 -7.31
CA LEU A 60 -5.10 9.29 -6.34
C LEU A 60 -3.58 9.36 -6.53
N TRP A 61 -3.10 9.40 -7.77
CA TRP A 61 -1.68 9.59 -8.06
C TRP A 61 -1.18 10.95 -7.57
N PHE A 62 -1.93 12.04 -7.76
CA PHE A 62 -1.56 13.36 -7.26
C PHE A 62 -1.53 13.42 -5.73
N GLN A 63 -2.48 12.79 -5.06
CA GLN A 63 -2.46 12.66 -3.59
C GLN A 63 -1.22 11.90 -3.13
N MET A 64 -0.93 10.76 -3.76
CA MET A 64 0.25 9.96 -3.46
C MET A 64 1.54 10.77 -3.61
N LEU A 65 1.70 11.45 -4.75
CA LEU A 65 2.86 12.30 -5.02
C LEU A 65 3.04 13.41 -3.97
N THR A 66 1.93 13.96 -3.47
CA THR A 66 1.95 15.00 -2.43
C THR A 66 2.47 14.46 -1.10
N VAL A 67 2.08 13.23 -0.73
CA VAL A 67 2.52 12.56 0.50
C VAL A 67 4.02 12.23 0.42
N ILE A 68 4.46 11.57 -0.66
CA ILE A 68 5.84 11.08 -0.77
C ILE A 68 6.87 12.20 -0.97
N ARG A 69 6.45 13.37 -1.49
CA ARG A 69 7.38 14.49 -1.75
C ARG A 69 8.11 14.99 -0.51
N LYS A 70 7.52 14.80 0.67
CA LYS A 70 8.10 15.20 1.96
C LYS A 70 8.67 14.03 2.76
N ALA A 71 8.61 12.82 2.21
CA ALA A 71 9.02 11.61 2.90
C ALA A 71 10.54 11.43 2.86
N HIS A 72 11.08 10.94 3.97
CA HIS A 72 12.48 10.50 4.04
C HIS A 72 12.70 9.22 3.20
N ASP A 73 11.72 8.32 3.19
CA ASP A 73 11.67 7.15 2.31
C ASP A 73 10.38 7.18 1.46
N PRO A 74 10.45 7.72 0.23
CA PRO A 74 9.30 7.81 -0.67
C PRO A 74 8.69 6.45 -1.04
N GLY A 75 9.51 5.40 -1.15
CA GLY A 75 9.06 4.06 -1.52
C GLY A 75 8.24 3.43 -0.40
N LEU A 76 8.81 3.43 0.81
CA LEU A 76 8.12 2.92 2.00
C LEU A 76 6.83 3.70 2.29
N THR A 77 6.91 5.04 2.21
CA THR A 77 5.75 5.90 2.45
C THR A 77 4.64 5.64 1.44
N ALA A 78 4.98 5.42 0.16
CA ALA A 78 4.00 5.07 -0.85
C ALA A 78 3.26 3.76 -0.51
N VAL A 79 3.98 2.69 -0.19
CA VAL A 79 3.35 1.41 0.18
C VAL A 79 2.45 1.58 1.39
N GLN A 80 2.93 2.22 2.47
CA GLN A 80 2.14 2.42 3.69
C GLN A 80 0.88 3.24 3.42
N THR A 81 0.94 4.26 2.54
CA THR A 81 -0.21 5.04 2.14
C THR A 81 -1.22 4.22 1.34
N ILE A 82 -0.77 3.40 0.37
CA ILE A 82 -1.65 2.48 -0.37
C ILE A 82 -2.37 1.54 0.60
N LEU A 83 -1.62 0.92 1.51
CA LEU A 83 -2.18 -0.02 2.47
C LEU A 83 -3.18 0.64 3.42
N LYS A 84 -2.94 1.90 3.82
CA LYS A 84 -3.93 2.70 4.57
C LYS A 84 -5.22 2.88 3.79
N TRP A 85 -5.13 3.24 2.51
CA TRP A 85 -6.30 3.44 1.66
C TRP A 85 -7.09 2.14 1.49
N VAL A 86 -6.41 1.04 1.13
CA VAL A 86 -7.03 -0.28 0.95
C VAL A 86 -7.66 -0.80 2.25
N ALA A 87 -7.00 -0.60 3.40
CA ALA A 87 -7.56 -0.97 4.70
C ALA A 87 -8.82 -0.14 5.04
N THR A 88 -8.87 1.13 4.64
CA THR A 88 -9.95 2.08 4.94
C THR A 88 -11.13 2.00 3.98
N GLU A 89 -10.94 1.55 2.73
CA GLU A 89 -11.95 1.54 1.65
C GLU A 89 -13.25 0.75 1.94
N ARG A 90 -13.40 0.03 3.07
CA ARG A 90 -14.72 -0.52 3.47
C ARG A 90 -15.72 0.54 3.93
N GLN A 91 -15.31 1.79 4.18
CA GLN A 91 -16.20 2.82 4.73
C GLN A 91 -17.09 3.52 3.68
N GLY A 92 -17.01 3.15 2.39
CA GLY A 92 -17.74 3.80 1.30
C GLY A 92 -18.69 2.92 0.49
N ALA A 93 -19.03 1.71 0.94
CA ALA A 93 -20.02 0.85 0.28
C ALA A 93 -21.15 0.51 1.26
N ALA A 94 -22.11 1.42 1.37
CA ALA A 94 -23.43 1.20 1.95
C ALA A 94 -24.48 1.88 1.05
#